data_AF-A0A2U7NIQ2-F1
#
_entry.id   AF-A0A2U7NIQ2-F1
#
_cell.length_a   1.000
_cell.length_b   1.000
_cell.length_c   1.000
_cell.angle_alpha   90.00
_cell.angle_beta   90.00
_cell.angle_gamma   90.00
#
_symmetry.space_group_name_H-M   'P 1'
#
loop_
_entity.id
_entity.type
_entity.pdbx_description
1 polymer ?
#
loop_
_entity_poly.entity_id
_entity_poly.type
_entity_poly.pdbx_seq_one_letter_code
_entity_poly.pdbx_strand_id
1 'polypeptide(L)'
;AWLEAMHGRFTGDWDALKKSWDIMEKYMIPTKDDQPTMAGYNPSKPATYAGEYQTPDKYPSKLMSSVSVGSDPIFNELKSAYGTSEIYGMHWLLDVDNWYGF
;
A
#
# COMPACT_ATOMS: atom_id res chain seq x y z
N ALA A 1 8.98 -14.14 4.43
CA ALA A 1 7.94 -15.13 4.09
C ALA A 1 8.48 -16.34 3.33
N TRP A 2 8.95 -16.23 2.06
CA TRP A 2 9.26 -17.42 1.27
C TRP A 2 10.38 -18.31 1.86
N LEU A 3 11.48 -17.71 2.32
CA LEU A 3 12.55 -18.45 3.01
C LEU A 3 12.02 -19.26 4.20
N GLU A 4 11.21 -18.62 5.05
CA GLU A 4 10.65 -19.26 6.24
C GLU A 4 9.57 -20.30 5.93
N ALA A 5 8.85 -20.15 4.82
CA ALA A 5 7.94 -21.19 4.33
C ALA A 5 8.70 -22.45 3.89
N MET A 6 9.89 -22.29 3.28
CA MET A 6 10.77 -23.42 2.97
C MET A 6 11.34 -24.05 4.23
N HIS A 7 11.79 -23.24 5.19
CA HIS A 7 12.22 -23.73 6.50
C HIS A 7 11.14 -24.59 7.17
N GLY A 8 9.91 -24.07 7.27
CA GLY A 8 8.81 -24.81 7.89
C GLY A 8 8.44 -26.09 7.14
N ARG A 9 8.55 -26.10 5.80
CA ARG A 9 8.37 -27.33 5.01
C ARG A 9 9.40 -28.41 5.36
N PHE A 10 10.67 -28.06 5.56
CA PHE A 10 11.73 -29.03 5.82
C PHE A 10 11.85 -29.45 7.29
N THR A 11 11.46 -28.58 8.22
CA THR A 11 11.67 -28.78 9.66
C THR A 11 10.39 -29.07 10.43
N GLY A 12 9.22 -28.68 9.89
CA GLY A 12 7.95 -28.66 10.62
C GLY A 12 7.79 -27.45 11.54
N ASP A 13 8.80 -26.59 11.68
CA ASP A 13 8.74 -25.37 12.50
C ASP A 13 8.28 -24.16 11.68
N TRP A 14 7.10 -23.65 12.02
CA TRP A 14 6.43 -22.53 11.37
C TRP A 14 6.52 -21.21 12.15
N ASP A 15 7.22 -21.18 13.28
CA ASP A 15 7.33 -19.98 14.12
C ASP A 15 8.05 -18.85 13.41
N ALA A 16 9.08 -19.18 12.62
CA ALA A 16 9.80 -18.19 11.82
C ALA A 16 8.91 -17.56 10.73
N LEU A 17 8.01 -18.34 10.12
CA LEU A 17 7.07 -17.82 9.11
C LEU A 17 6.09 -16.83 9.74
N LYS A 18 5.50 -17.20 10.89
CA LYS A 18 4.63 -16.31 11.68
C LYS A 18 5.34 -15.01 12.02
N LYS A 19 6.56 -15.09 12.58
CA LYS A 19 7.38 -13.92 12.90
C LYS A 19 7.65 -13.04 11.67
N SER A 20 7.91 -13.64 10.51
CA SER A 20 8.14 -12.87 9.28
C SER A 20 6.89 -12.11 8.81
N TRP A 21 5.70 -12.66 9.07
CA TRP A 21 4.43 -12.01 8.79
C TRP A 21 4.14 -10.89 9.80
N ASP A 22 4.36 -11.14 11.10
CA ASP A 22 4.19 -10.15 12.16
C ASP A 22 5.07 -8.91 11.92
N ILE A 23 6.32 -9.10 11.47
CA ILE A 23 7.24 -8.00 11.13
C ILE A 23 6.73 -7.21 9.91
N MET A 24 6.21 -7.91 8.89
CA MET A 24 5.65 -7.29 7.70
C MET A 24 4.42 -6.43 8.04
N GLU A 25 3.47 -6.96 8.82
CA GLU A 25 2.30 -6.22 9.28
C GLU A 25 2.70 -5.00 10.11
N LYS A 26 3.71 -5.16 10.98
CA LYS A 26 4.13 -4.09 11.89
C LYS A 26 4.83 -2.92 11.18
N TYR A 27 5.67 -3.21 10.18
CA TYR A 27 6.58 -2.19 9.64
C TYR A 27 6.38 -1.86 8.15
N MET A 28 5.74 -2.74 7.37
CA MET A 28 5.59 -2.55 5.93
C MET A 28 4.15 -2.25 5.51
N ILE A 29 3.15 -2.69 6.27
CA ILE A 29 1.74 -2.39 6.01
C ILE A 29 1.35 -1.14 6.82
N PRO A 30 0.97 -0.03 6.17
CA PRO A 30 0.61 1.20 6.88
C PRO A 30 -0.57 0.97 7.83
N THR A 31 -0.47 1.45 9.07
CA THR A 31 -1.55 1.42 10.05
C THR A 31 -2.54 2.56 9.81
N LYS A 32 -3.63 2.61 10.60
CA LYS A 32 -4.56 3.74 10.58
C LYS A 32 -3.86 5.10 10.75
N ASP A 33 -2.84 5.19 11.58
CA ASP A 33 -2.13 6.45 11.83
C ASP A 33 -1.29 6.88 10.62
N ASP A 34 -0.83 5.92 9.81
CA ASP A 34 -0.08 6.14 8.58
C ASP A 34 -0.99 6.45 7.37
N GLN A 35 -2.27 6.03 7.42
CA GLN A 35 -3.30 6.27 6.40
C GLN A 35 -4.65 6.77 6.99
N PRO A 36 -4.67 7.90 7.72
CA PRO A 36 -5.79 8.27 8.61
C PRO A 36 -7.06 8.76 7.90
N THR A 37 -6.96 9.16 6.63
CA THR A 37 -8.05 9.83 5.89
C THR A 37 -8.73 8.95 4.85
N MET A 38 -8.48 7.64 4.85
CA MET A 38 -9.00 6.73 3.83
C MET A 38 -10.54 6.66 3.77
N ALA A 39 -11.22 6.98 4.87
CA ALA A 39 -12.69 7.08 4.90
C ALA A 39 -13.25 8.18 3.97
N GLY A 40 -12.44 9.17 3.57
CA GLY A 40 -12.83 10.25 2.66
C GLY A 40 -12.75 9.89 1.17
N TYR A 41 -12.30 8.68 0.82
CA TYR A 41 -12.17 8.25 -0.57
C TYR A 41 -13.52 8.19 -1.31
N ASN A 42 -13.53 8.60 -2.58
CA ASN A 42 -14.70 8.54 -3.46
C ASN A 42 -14.42 7.60 -4.65
N PRO A 43 -15.02 6.40 -4.72
CA PRO A 43 -14.77 5.45 -5.79
C PRO A 43 -15.26 5.93 -7.17
N SER A 44 -16.21 6.88 -7.24
CA SER A 44 -16.62 7.49 -8.51
C SER A 44 -15.69 8.63 -8.96
N LYS A 45 -14.74 9.04 -8.13
CA LYS A 45 -13.70 10.05 -8.42
C LYS A 45 -12.37 9.63 -7.76
N PRO A 46 -11.75 8.53 -8.22
CA PRO A 46 -10.67 7.89 -7.50
C PRO A 46 -9.36 8.69 -7.49
N ALA A 47 -9.14 9.53 -8.52
CA ALA A 47 -7.94 10.36 -8.64
C ALA A 47 -8.18 11.57 -9.56
N THR A 48 -7.20 12.48 -9.61
CA THR A 48 -7.09 13.50 -10.66
C THR A 48 -5.90 13.15 -11.54
N TYR A 49 -6.08 13.14 -12.86
CA TYR A 49 -5.02 12.78 -13.80
C TYR A 49 -3.86 13.78 -13.77
N ALA A 50 -2.63 13.25 -13.87
CA ALA A 50 -1.40 13.98 -14.15
C ALA A 50 -0.61 13.20 -15.21
N GLY A 51 0.07 13.91 -16.11
CA GLY A 51 0.87 13.25 -17.15
C GLY A 51 2.18 12.68 -16.60
N GLU A 52 2.61 11.53 -17.11
CA GLU A 52 3.98 11.05 -16.97
C GLU A 52 4.86 11.61 -18.09
N TYR A 53 6.16 11.80 -17.82
CA TYR A 53 7.10 12.36 -18.77
C TYR A 53 8.39 11.55 -18.82
N GLN A 54 9.06 11.60 -19.98
CA GLN A 54 10.27 10.82 -20.25
C GLN A 54 11.48 11.25 -19.41
N THR A 55 11.47 12.47 -18.88
CA THR A 55 12.61 13.06 -18.21
C THR A 55 12.20 13.83 -16.94
N PRO A 56 13.02 13.84 -15.87
CA PRO A 56 12.67 14.48 -14.60
C PRO A 56 12.50 16.00 -14.65
N ASP A 57 13.16 16.70 -15.58
CA ASP A 57 13.11 18.17 -15.74
C ASP A 57 11.71 18.69 -16.11
N LYS A 58 10.82 17.79 -16.56
CA LYS A 58 9.43 18.11 -16.89
C LYS A 58 8.48 18.03 -15.69
N TYR A 59 8.99 17.69 -14.51
CA TYR A 59 8.22 17.69 -13.27
C TYR A 59 8.43 19.00 -12.47
N PRO A 60 7.42 19.50 -11.73
CA PRO A 60 6.16 18.82 -11.38
C PRO A 60 5.14 18.78 -12.53
N SER A 61 4.51 17.61 -12.69
CA SER A 61 3.40 17.41 -13.64
C SER A 61 2.14 18.13 -13.16
N LYS A 62 1.44 18.80 -14.08
CA LYS A 62 0.20 19.51 -13.75
C LYS A 62 -0.97 18.53 -13.62
N LEU A 63 -1.81 18.76 -12.61
CA LEU A 63 -3.10 18.09 -12.49
C LEU A 63 -4.07 18.60 -13.57
N MET A 64 -4.77 17.70 -14.23
CA MET A 64 -5.69 18.00 -15.33
C MET A 64 -7.08 17.43 -15.07
N SER A 65 -7.94 18.23 -14.43
CA SER A 65 -9.32 17.85 -14.11
C SER A 65 -10.24 17.72 -15.33
N SER A 66 -9.81 18.19 -16.51
CA SER A 66 -10.54 18.03 -17.76
C SER A 66 -10.41 16.63 -18.37
N VAL A 67 -9.43 15.84 -17.92
CA VAL A 67 -9.23 14.45 -18.38
C VAL A 67 -10.19 13.55 -17.62
N SER A 68 -10.96 12.75 -18.35
CA SER A 68 -11.90 11.80 -17.75
C SER A 68 -11.16 10.70 -16.99
N VAL A 69 -11.66 10.38 -15.79
CA VAL A 69 -11.18 9.28 -14.94
C VAL A 69 -12.33 8.30 -14.73
N GLY A 70 -12.03 7.00 -14.70
CA GLY A 70 -13.02 5.95 -14.47
C GLY A 70 -13.49 5.85 -13.01
N SER A 71 -14.40 4.92 -12.75
CA SER A 71 -14.80 4.53 -11.40
C SER A 71 -13.97 3.34 -10.91
N ASP A 72 -13.62 3.34 -9.63
CA ASP A 72 -13.03 2.20 -8.93
C ASP A 72 -14.12 1.16 -8.59
N PRO A 73 -14.06 -0.05 -9.18
CA PRO A 73 -15.10 -1.06 -9.00
C PRO A 73 -14.96 -1.88 -7.71
N ILE A 74 -13.82 -1.85 -7.01
CA ILE A 74 -13.51 -2.80 -5.93
C ILE A 74 -13.52 -2.18 -4.53
N PHE A 75 -13.43 -0.87 -4.40
CA PHE A 75 -13.41 -0.20 -3.08
C PHE A 75 -14.58 -0.59 -2.18
N ASN A 76 -15.82 -0.56 -2.71
CA ASN A 76 -17.01 -0.87 -1.90
C ASN A 76 -17.06 -2.34 -1.47
N GLU A 77 -16.62 -3.25 -2.34
CA GLU A 77 -16.53 -4.67 -2.04
C GLU A 77 -15.53 -4.93 -0.92
N LEU A 78 -14.30 -4.40 -1.06
CA LEU A 78 -13.25 -4.54 -0.05
C LEU A 78 -13.67 -3.91 1.29
N LYS A 79 -14.22 -2.70 1.27
CA LYS A 79 -14.73 -2.03 2.47
C LYS A 79 -15.81 -2.86 3.16
N SER A 80 -16.73 -3.46 2.41
CA SER A 80 -17.78 -4.31 2.97
C SER A 80 -17.22 -5.62 3.53
N ALA A 81 -16.20 -6.20 2.89
CA ALA A 81 -15.61 -7.47 3.32
C ALA A 81 -14.80 -7.31 4.61
N TYR A 82 -14.09 -6.19 4.78
CA TYR A 82 -13.13 -6.00 5.87
C TYR A 82 -13.55 -4.97 6.92
N GLY A 83 -14.66 -4.26 6.72
CA GLY A 83 -15.20 -3.29 7.69
C GLY A 83 -14.35 -2.02 7.86
N THR A 84 -13.36 -1.80 7.00
CA THR A 84 -12.44 -0.65 7.02
C THR A 84 -12.21 -0.11 5.61
N SER A 85 -11.84 1.16 5.48
CA SER A 85 -11.39 1.76 4.21
C SER A 85 -9.87 1.76 4.06
N GLU A 86 -9.16 1.28 5.07
CA GLU A 86 -7.70 1.12 5.06
C GLU A 86 -7.28 0.05 4.05
N ILE A 87 -6.10 0.23 3.46
CA ILE A 87 -5.51 -0.72 2.53
C ILE A 87 -4.55 -1.65 3.28
N TYR A 88 -4.87 -2.93 3.29
CA TYR A 88 -3.96 -3.98 3.76
C TYR A 88 -3.02 -4.40 2.61
N GLY A 89 -1.98 -3.61 2.41
CA GLY A 89 -0.98 -3.84 1.38
C GLY A 89 0.36 -3.22 1.79
N MET A 90 1.45 -3.91 1.47
CA MET A 90 2.79 -3.41 1.80
C MET A 90 3.10 -2.14 0.99
N HIS A 91 3.63 -1.12 1.66
CA HIS A 91 4.40 -0.10 0.96
C HIS A 91 5.71 -0.70 0.44
N TRP A 92 6.28 -0.10 -0.61
CA TRP A 92 7.36 -0.73 -1.37
C TRP A 92 8.77 -0.44 -0.83
N LEU A 93 8.94 0.64 -0.06
CA LEU A 93 10.24 1.09 0.44
C LEU A 93 10.16 1.50 1.90
N LEU A 94 11.15 1.11 2.70
CA LEU A 94 11.28 1.51 4.09
C LEU A 94 12.73 1.89 4.37
N ASP A 95 12.94 3.03 5.02
CA ASP A 95 14.21 3.41 5.62
C ASP A 95 14.29 2.86 7.05
N VAL A 96 14.82 1.65 7.18
CA VAL A 96 14.71 0.83 8.40
C VAL A 96 15.37 1.48 9.62
N ASP A 97 16.50 2.16 9.41
CA ASP A 97 17.30 2.75 10.49
C ASP A 97 17.22 4.28 10.48
N ASN A 98 16.24 4.84 9.78
CA ASN A 98 16.06 6.28 9.59
C ASN A 98 17.33 7.00 9.13
N TRP A 99 17.99 6.47 8.10
CA TRP A 99 19.19 7.06 7.51
C TRP A 99 18.94 8.47 6.97
N TYR A 100 17.77 8.73 6.39
CA TYR A 100 17.41 10.02 5.81
C TYR A 100 16.90 11.06 6.83
N GLY A 101 16.45 10.63 8.02
CA GLY A 101 16.02 11.53 9.10
C GLY A 101 14.62 12.13 8.93
N PHE A 102 13.71 11.43 8.25
CA PHE A 102 12.30 11.85 8.09
C PHE A 102 11.41 11.43 9.27
#